data_AF-A0A813J2V9-F1
#
_entry.id   AF-A0A813J2V9-F1
#
_cell.length_a   1.000
_cell.length_b   1.000
_cell.length_c   1.000
_cell.angle_alpha   90.00
_cell.angle_beta   90.00
_cell.angle_gamma   90.00
#
_symmetry.space_group_name_H-M   'P 1'
#
loop_
_entity.id
_entity.type
_entity.pdbx_description
1 polymer ?
#
loop_
_entity_poly.entity_id
_entity_poly.type
_entity_poly.pdbx_seq_one_letter_code
_entity_poly.pdbx_strand_id
1 'polypeptide(L)'
;VPFFFDLALSDEYPREPPLAHFHAHYVGNERLNPNLYVDGKVCLSLLGTWSGPSWDPQRSTLLQVLVSLQGLVLVEEPYFNEPGHECDAGTTHGKEASLLYNEHARLLALRAALNVAQRPPVGFEEIVAQFFKRFGPKLVESCEEVLQESNSSRSS
;
A
#
# COMPACT_ATOMS: atom_id res chain seq x y z
N VAL A 1 -2.94 7.79 3.85
CA VAL A 1 -3.28 8.41 2.55
C VAL A 1 -4.19 7.45 1.78
N PRO A 2 -4.99 7.89 0.78
CA PRO A 2 -5.87 6.98 0.04
C PRO A 2 -5.09 6.10 -0.94
N PHE A 3 -5.49 4.84 -1.07
CA PHE A 3 -5.00 3.89 -2.07
C PHE A 3 -6.18 3.40 -2.92
N PHE A 4 -5.96 3.23 -4.22
CA PHE A 4 -6.99 2.87 -5.18
C PHE A 4 -6.70 1.50 -5.78
N PHE A 5 -7.76 0.69 -5.84
CA PHE A 5 -7.71 -0.65 -6.39
C PHE A 5 -8.94 -0.86 -7.27
N ASP A 6 -8.75 -1.46 -8.44
CA ASP A 6 -9.86 -2.03 -9.20
C ASP A 6 -10.02 -3.50 -8.81
N LEU A 7 -11.27 -3.93 -8.68
CA LEU A 7 -11.65 -5.33 -8.54
C LEU A 7 -12.63 -5.67 -9.67
N ALA A 8 -12.16 -6.44 -10.65
CA ALA A 8 -13.00 -6.90 -11.76
C ALA A 8 -13.50 -8.32 -11.48
N LEU A 9 -14.82 -8.51 -11.56
CA LEU A 9 -15.46 -9.82 -11.49
C LEU A 9 -15.62 -10.32 -12.92
N SER A 10 -14.89 -11.37 -13.28
CA SER A 10 -15.00 -11.98 -14.60
C SER A 10 -16.29 -12.80 -14.73
N ASP A 11 -16.59 -13.24 -15.95
CA ASP A 11 -17.71 -14.16 -16.21
C ASP A 11 -17.54 -15.52 -15.49
N GLU A 12 -16.33 -15.82 -15.03
CA GLU A 12 -16.02 -17.03 -14.25
C GLU A 12 -16.18 -16.83 -12.74
N TYR A 13 -16.49 -15.62 -12.26
CA TYR A 13 -16.74 -15.40 -10.83
C TYR A 13 -18.07 -16.05 -10.40
N PRO A 14 -18.15 -16.78 -9.26
CA PRO A 14 -17.12 -16.92 -8.22
C PRO A 14 -16.24 -18.16 -8.36
N ARG A 15 -16.31 -18.91 -9.47
CA ARG A 15 -15.45 -20.09 -9.71
C ARG A 15 -13.97 -19.71 -9.69
N GLU A 16 -13.63 -18.55 -10.23
CA GLU A 16 -12.31 -17.92 -10.16
C GLU A 16 -12.34 -16.67 -9.24
N PRO A 17 -11.21 -16.27 -8.63
CA PRO A 17 -11.14 -15.05 -7.82
C PRO A 17 -11.37 -13.78 -8.65
N PRO A 18 -11.67 -12.63 -8.00
CA PRO A 18 -11.67 -11.34 -8.68
C PRO A 18 -10.26 -11.01 -9.19
N LEU A 19 -10.17 -10.30 -10.31
CA LEU A 19 -8.92 -9.69 -10.75
C LEU A 19 -8.72 -8.38 -10.00
N ALA A 20 -7.53 -8.16 -9.42
CA ALA A 20 -7.20 -6.94 -8.73
C ALA A 20 -6.11 -6.15 -9.45
N HIS A 21 -6.25 -4.82 -9.48
CA HIS A 21 -5.23 -3.92 -10.00
C HIS A 21 -4.99 -2.77 -9.02
N PHE A 22 -3.73 -2.57 -8.61
CA PHE A 22 -3.33 -1.46 -7.76
C PHE A 22 -2.92 -0.24 -8.59
N HIS A 23 -3.52 0.91 -8.30
CA HIS A 23 -3.13 2.17 -8.92
C HIS A 23 -2.11 2.89 -8.04
N ALA A 24 -0.84 2.82 -8.44
CA ALA A 24 0.26 3.41 -7.69
C ALA A 24 0.14 4.93 -7.52
N HIS A 25 -0.36 5.64 -8.53
CA HIS A 25 -0.49 7.10 -8.56
C HIS A 25 0.80 7.89 -8.28
N TYR A 26 1.98 7.28 -8.41
CA TYR A 26 3.27 7.97 -8.38
C TYR A 26 4.11 7.60 -9.61
N VAL A 27 5.08 8.45 -9.96
CA VAL A 27 6.00 8.21 -11.07
C VAL A 27 7.24 7.48 -10.54
N GLY A 28 7.65 6.43 -11.24
CA GLY A 28 8.84 5.64 -10.92
C GLY A 28 8.61 4.16 -11.18
N ASN A 29 9.64 3.34 -10.95
CA ASN A 29 9.54 1.86 -10.99
C ASN A 29 9.75 1.23 -9.60
N GLU A 30 9.62 2.06 -8.56
CA GLU A 30 9.84 1.69 -7.17
C GLU A 30 8.55 1.12 -6.58
N ARG A 31 8.65 0.04 -5.80
CA ARG A 31 7.49 -0.62 -5.18
C ARG A 31 7.25 -0.05 -3.79
N LEU A 32 6.02 0.38 -3.53
CA LEU A 32 5.57 0.81 -2.19
C LEU A 32 5.49 -0.36 -1.20
N ASN A 33 5.22 -1.56 -1.71
CA ASN A 33 5.17 -2.79 -0.93
C ASN A 33 5.63 -3.97 -1.82
N PRO A 34 6.29 -5.01 -1.30
CA PRO A 34 6.69 -6.17 -2.09
C PRO A 34 5.54 -6.85 -2.83
N ASN A 35 4.32 -6.78 -2.28
CA ASN A 35 3.09 -7.32 -2.86
C ASN A 35 2.32 -6.35 -3.77
N LEU A 36 2.77 -5.10 -3.93
CA LEU A 36 2.12 -4.08 -4.77
C LEU A 36 3.08 -3.61 -5.86
N TYR A 37 2.85 -4.09 -7.07
CA TYR A 37 3.72 -3.82 -8.21
C TYR A 37 3.29 -2.53 -8.90
N VAL A 38 4.26 -1.87 -9.56
CA VAL A 38 4.03 -0.60 -10.26
C VAL A 38 3.17 -0.79 -11.51
N ASP A 39 3.21 -1.98 -12.12
CA ASP A 39 2.31 -2.38 -13.22
C ASP A 39 0.89 -2.74 -12.74
N GLY A 40 0.65 -2.59 -11.43
CA GLY A 40 -0.62 -2.81 -10.76
C GLY A 40 -0.89 -4.24 -10.33
N LYS A 41 0.04 -5.18 -10.52
CA LYS A 41 -0.12 -6.53 -9.97
C LYS A 41 -0.19 -6.47 -8.44
N VAL A 42 -1.21 -7.15 -7.89
CA VAL A 42 -1.41 -7.34 -6.45
C VAL A 42 -1.11 -8.79 -6.10
N CYS A 43 -0.17 -9.04 -5.19
CA CYS A 43 0.14 -10.36 -4.69
C CYS A 43 -0.68 -10.68 -3.44
N LEU A 44 -1.64 -11.60 -3.56
CA LEU A 44 -2.42 -12.10 -2.45
C LEU A 44 -2.87 -13.53 -2.76
N SER A 45 -2.82 -14.44 -1.79
CA SER A 45 -3.16 -15.85 -2.04
C SER A 45 -4.63 -16.04 -2.45
N LEU A 46 -5.53 -15.23 -1.87
CA LEU A 46 -6.95 -15.18 -2.25
C LEU A 46 -7.19 -14.70 -3.69
N LEU A 47 -6.20 -14.05 -4.32
CA LEU A 47 -6.24 -13.63 -5.72
C LEU A 47 -5.50 -14.61 -6.64
N GLY A 48 -4.97 -15.71 -6.10
CA GLY A 48 -4.16 -16.68 -6.85
C GLY A 48 -2.77 -16.19 -7.25
N THR A 49 -2.31 -15.06 -6.70
CA THR A 49 -1.04 -14.41 -7.09
C THR A 49 0.06 -14.51 -6.04
N TRP A 50 -0.18 -15.25 -4.96
CA TRP A 50 0.78 -15.50 -3.89
C TRP A 50 0.60 -16.87 -3.24
N SER A 51 1.63 -17.37 -2.55
CA SER A 51 1.54 -18.61 -1.77
C SER A 51 0.63 -18.43 -0.55
N GLY A 52 -0.21 -19.42 -0.28
CA GLY A 52 -1.11 -19.43 0.88
C GLY A 52 -2.47 -20.03 0.54
N PRO A 53 -3.46 -19.93 1.44
CA PRO A 53 -4.83 -20.35 1.19
C PRO A 53 -5.38 -19.66 -0.06
N SER A 54 -5.75 -20.45 -1.05
CA SER A 54 -6.30 -19.96 -2.32
C SER A 54 -7.79 -19.63 -2.21
N TRP A 55 -8.32 -18.96 -3.23
CA TRP A 55 -9.74 -18.67 -3.36
C TRP A 55 -10.59 -19.95 -3.30
N ASP A 56 -11.64 -19.93 -2.48
CA ASP A 56 -12.66 -20.97 -2.40
C ASP A 56 -14.01 -20.37 -2.87
N PRO A 57 -14.55 -20.80 -4.03
CA PRO A 57 -15.82 -20.28 -4.57
C PRO A 57 -17.02 -20.36 -3.62
N GLN A 58 -16.99 -21.26 -2.63
CA GLN A 58 -18.08 -21.46 -1.68
C GLN A 58 -17.92 -20.66 -0.39
N ARG A 59 -16.73 -20.13 -0.10
CA ARG A 59 -16.40 -19.55 1.21
C ARG A 59 -15.74 -18.19 1.14
N SER A 60 -14.97 -17.93 0.07
CA SER A 60 -14.24 -16.69 -0.10
C SER A 60 -15.18 -15.54 -0.52
N THR A 61 -14.83 -14.32 -0.10
CA THR A 61 -15.63 -13.12 -0.33
C THR A 61 -14.75 -11.94 -0.72
N LEU A 62 -15.32 -10.96 -1.42
CA LEU A 62 -14.64 -9.68 -1.67
C LEU A 62 -14.24 -8.98 -0.36
N LEU A 63 -15.05 -9.11 0.69
CA LEU A 63 -14.71 -8.55 2.00
C LEU A 63 -13.40 -9.16 2.54
N GLN A 64 -13.20 -10.47 2.43
CA GLN A 64 -11.94 -11.10 2.84
C GLN A 64 -10.76 -10.58 2.01
N VAL A 65 -10.93 -10.36 0.70
CA VAL A 65 -9.88 -9.73 -0.12
C VAL A 65 -9.51 -8.34 0.42
N LEU A 66 -10.50 -7.49 0.69
CA LEU A 66 -10.26 -6.13 1.21
C LEU A 66 -9.61 -6.13 2.60
N VAL A 67 -10.09 -6.99 3.50
CA VAL A 67 -9.52 -7.13 4.85
C VAL A 67 -8.11 -7.70 4.79
N SER A 68 -7.83 -8.66 3.90
CA SER A 68 -6.49 -9.18 3.69
C SER A 68 -5.53 -8.14 3.13
N LEU A 69 -5.98 -7.25 2.22
CA LEU A 69 -5.15 -6.12 1.79
C LEU A 69 -4.78 -5.20 2.96
N GLN A 70 -5.74 -4.90 3.84
CA GLN A 70 -5.49 -4.05 5.01
C GLN A 70 -4.61 -4.74 6.06
N GLY A 71 -4.80 -6.03 6.29
CA GLY A 71 -4.14 -6.75 7.38
C GLY A 71 -2.82 -7.42 7.02
N LEU A 72 -2.56 -7.68 5.74
CA LEU A 72 -1.37 -8.43 5.28
C LEU A 72 -0.48 -7.61 4.33
N VAL A 73 -1.05 -6.66 3.59
CA VAL A 73 -0.29 -5.87 2.60
C VAL A 73 0.02 -4.48 3.14
N LEU A 74 -0.99 -3.72 3.58
CA LEU A 74 -0.84 -2.36 4.07
C LEU A 74 -0.48 -2.33 5.56
N VAL A 75 0.64 -2.95 5.91
CA VAL A 75 1.12 -3.16 7.29
C VAL A 75 2.20 -2.14 7.69
N GLU A 76 2.58 -2.15 8.97
CA GLU A 76 3.55 -1.22 9.56
C GLU A 76 5.00 -1.48 9.10
N GLU A 77 5.35 -2.75 8.82
CA GLU A 77 6.71 -3.15 8.41
C GLU A 77 6.69 -3.95 7.10
N PRO A 78 6.33 -3.32 5.95
CA PRO A 78 6.20 -3.96 4.65
C PRO A 78 7.50 -4.61 4.11
N TYR A 79 8.67 -4.29 4.66
CA TYR A 79 9.93 -4.96 4.31
C TYR A 79 9.86 -6.49 4.46
N PHE A 80 9.18 -6.97 5.50
CA PHE A 80 9.05 -8.40 5.81
C PHE A 80 8.03 -9.13 4.95
N ASN A 81 7.32 -8.43 4.05
CA ASN A 81 6.43 -9.06 3.07
C ASN A 81 7.21 -9.68 1.89
N GLU A 82 8.51 -9.36 1.74
CA GLU A 82 9.36 -9.98 0.72
C GLU A 82 9.77 -11.39 1.17
N PRO A 83 9.58 -12.44 0.33
CA PRO A 83 9.99 -13.79 0.66
C PRO A 83 11.47 -13.89 1.02
N GLY A 84 11.75 -14.55 2.14
CA GLY A 84 13.11 -14.78 2.64
C GLY A 84 13.57 -13.74 3.66
N HIS A 85 12.85 -12.63 3.83
CA HIS A 85 13.17 -11.63 4.85
C HIS A 85 12.60 -11.96 6.23
N GLU A 86 11.81 -13.03 6.36
CA GLU A 86 11.19 -13.42 7.64
C GLU A 86 12.24 -13.77 8.70
N CYS A 87 13.37 -14.33 8.27
CA CYS A 87 14.49 -14.68 9.15
C CYS A 87 15.22 -13.45 9.71
N ASP A 88 15.08 -12.27 9.09
CA ASP A 88 15.71 -11.03 9.55
C ASP A 88 14.90 -10.38 10.70
N ALA A 89 13.66 -10.83 10.93
CA ALA A 89 12.79 -10.27 11.95
C ALA A 89 13.44 -10.33 13.34
N GLY A 90 13.47 -9.18 14.01
CA GLY A 90 14.08 -9.04 15.34
C GLY A 90 15.60 -8.85 15.35
N THR A 91 16.30 -9.09 14.24
CA THR A 91 17.74 -8.80 14.10
C THR A 91 17.99 -7.30 13.98
N THR A 92 19.21 -6.83 14.31
CA THR A 92 19.59 -5.43 14.09
C THR A 92 19.52 -5.06 12.61
N HIS A 93 20.02 -5.94 11.74
CA HIS A 93 19.99 -5.74 10.29
C HIS A 93 18.56 -5.59 9.75
N GLY A 94 17.66 -6.52 10.11
CA GLY A 94 16.26 -6.47 9.65
C GLY A 94 15.53 -5.22 10.14
N LYS A 95 15.80 -4.76 11.37
CA LYS A 95 15.24 -3.51 11.89
C LYS A 95 15.73 -2.30 11.11
N GLU A 96 17.03 -2.19 10.84
CA GLU A 96 17.59 -1.09 10.05
C GLU A 96 17.05 -1.09 8.61
N ALA A 97 16.98 -2.26 7.98
CA ALA A 97 16.43 -2.41 6.63
C ALA A 97 14.93 -2.06 6.57
N SER A 98 14.14 -2.52 7.55
CA SER A 98 12.71 -2.20 7.70
C SER A 98 12.50 -0.69 7.84
N LEU A 99 13.29 -0.01 8.68
CA LEU A 99 13.21 1.45 8.84
C LEU A 99 13.50 2.20 7.53
N LEU A 100 14.55 1.82 6.82
CA LEU A 100 14.88 2.44 5.52
C LEU A 100 13.78 2.20 4.48
N TYR A 101 13.23 0.99 4.45
CA TYR A 101 12.11 0.66 3.56
C TYR A 101 10.87 1.50 3.90
N ASN A 102 10.55 1.66 5.18
CA ASN A 102 9.41 2.44 5.65
C ASN A 102 9.51 3.91 5.26
N GLU A 103 10.69 4.52 5.42
CA GLU A 103 10.91 5.90 4.97
C GLU A 103 10.69 6.05 3.47
N HIS A 104 11.19 5.11 2.68
CA HIS A 104 11.00 5.11 1.23
C HIS A 104 9.52 4.91 0.84
N ALA A 105 8.86 3.91 1.42
CA ALA A 105 7.44 3.63 1.20
C ALA A 105 6.56 4.83 1.60
N ARG A 106 6.89 5.52 2.70
CA ARG A 106 6.23 6.75 3.15
C ARG A 106 6.35 7.85 2.09
N LEU A 107 7.54 8.07 1.53
CA LEU A 107 7.73 9.07 0.46
C LEU A 107 6.91 8.74 -0.79
N LEU A 108 6.88 7.48 -1.21
CA LEU A 108 6.04 7.04 -2.34
C LEU A 108 4.55 7.25 -2.05
N ALA A 109 4.08 6.90 -0.84
CA ALA A 109 2.71 7.10 -0.41
C ALA A 109 2.31 8.59 -0.40
N LEU A 110 3.19 9.48 0.08
CA LEU A 110 2.97 10.93 0.06
C LEU A 110 2.92 11.49 -1.37
N ARG A 111 3.79 11.01 -2.26
CA ARG A 111 3.75 11.37 -3.69
C ARG A 111 2.44 10.92 -4.34
N ALA A 112 2.00 9.69 -4.07
CA ALA A 112 0.71 9.18 -4.52
C ALA A 112 -0.44 10.07 -4.06
N ALA A 113 -0.44 10.41 -2.76
CA ALA A 113 -1.45 11.25 -2.15
C ALA A 113 -1.53 12.64 -2.79
N LEU A 114 -0.37 13.26 -3.05
CA LEU A 114 -0.29 14.55 -3.72
C LEU A 114 -0.88 14.50 -5.13
N ASN A 115 -0.53 13.48 -5.90
CA ASN A 115 -1.05 13.30 -7.26
C ASN A 115 -2.56 13.05 -7.26
N VAL A 116 -3.07 12.22 -6.33
CA VAL A 116 -4.52 11.98 -6.16
C VAL A 116 -5.24 13.28 -5.75
N ALA A 117 -4.65 14.09 -4.86
CA ALA A 117 -5.25 15.35 -4.43
C ALA A 117 -5.36 16.36 -5.59
N GLN A 118 -4.37 16.37 -6.50
CA GLN A 118 -4.35 17.25 -7.67
C GLN A 118 -5.21 16.73 -8.83
N ARG A 119 -5.25 15.42 -9.01
CA ARG A 119 -5.92 14.71 -10.11
C ARG A 119 -6.67 13.49 -9.55
N PRO A 120 -7.81 13.72 -8.87
CA PRO A 120 -8.59 12.62 -8.31
C PRO A 120 -9.06 11.66 -9.42
N PRO A 121 -9.12 10.34 -9.14
CA PRO A 121 -9.76 9.39 -10.04
C PRO A 121 -11.21 9.77 -10.32
N VAL A 122 -11.65 9.52 -11.56
CA VAL A 122 -13.01 9.86 -12.00
C VAL A 122 -14.04 9.16 -11.12
N GLY A 123 -15.02 9.91 -10.61
CA GLY A 123 -16.07 9.42 -9.72
C GLY A 123 -15.68 9.41 -8.23
N PHE A 124 -14.42 9.73 -7.89
CA PHE A 124 -13.93 9.81 -6.51
C PHE A 124 -13.62 11.25 -6.06
N GLU A 125 -13.89 12.25 -6.89
CA GLU A 125 -13.50 13.65 -6.65
C GLU A 125 -13.99 14.18 -5.31
N GLU A 126 -15.27 13.93 -4.98
CA GLU A 126 -15.86 14.38 -3.72
C GLU A 126 -15.24 13.65 -2.51
N ILE A 127 -15.08 12.34 -2.59
CA ILE A 127 -14.53 11.51 -1.51
C ILE A 127 -13.06 11.93 -1.23
N VAL A 128 -12.27 12.12 -2.29
CA VAL A 128 -10.89 12.59 -2.19
C VAL A 128 -10.84 13.97 -1.56
N ALA A 129 -11.68 14.91 -2.01
CA ALA A 129 -11.75 16.26 -1.45
C ALA A 129 -12.12 16.24 0.03
N GLN A 130 -13.12 15.45 0.43
CA GLN A 130 -13.53 15.30 1.82
C GLN A 130 -12.42 14.67 2.68
N PHE A 131 -11.74 13.64 2.18
CA PHE A 131 -10.61 13.00 2.85
C PHE A 131 -9.51 14.02 3.13
N PHE A 132 -9.03 14.74 2.12
CA PHE A 132 -7.95 15.71 2.32
C PHE A 132 -8.38 16.95 3.11
N LYS A 133 -9.64 17.37 3.03
CA LYS A 133 -10.18 18.40 3.93
C LYS A 133 -10.11 17.96 5.40
N ARG A 134 -10.38 16.68 5.68
CA ARG A 134 -10.39 16.14 7.05
C ARG A 134 -9.00 15.80 7.57
N PHE A 135 -8.17 15.17 6.75
CA PHE A 135 -6.90 14.56 7.17
C PHE A 135 -5.67 15.27 6.62
N GLY A 136 -5.81 16.11 5.58
CA GLY A 136 -4.72 16.85 4.97
C GLY A 136 -3.93 17.74 5.93
N PRO A 137 -4.56 18.54 6.82
CA PRO A 137 -3.83 19.37 7.78
C PRO A 137 -2.87 18.56 8.66
N LYS A 138 -3.34 17.42 9.20
CA LYS A 138 -2.51 16.52 10.02
C LYS A 138 -1.37 15.87 9.21
N LEU A 139 -1.63 15.57 7.93
CA LEU A 139 -0.61 15.00 7.05
C LEU A 139 0.52 16.01 6.80
N VAL A 140 0.17 17.29 6.60
CA VAL A 140 1.14 18.37 6.42
C VAL A 140 1.95 18.59 7.71
N GLU A 141 1.28 18.69 8.85
CA GLU A 141 1.92 18.82 10.17
C GLU A 141 2.95 17.71 10.40
N SER A 142 2.58 16.44 10.17
CA SER A 142 3.51 15.32 10.31
C SER A 142 4.68 15.36 9.32
N CYS A 143 4.52 15.97 8.13
CA CYS A 143 5.64 16.15 7.21
C CYS A 143 6.57 17.28 7.67
N GLU A 144 6.02 18.36 8.23
CA GLU A 144 6.79 19.48 8.76
C GLU A 144 7.62 19.07 9.97
N GLU A 145 7.07 18.27 10.89
CA GLU A 145 7.78 17.71 12.05
C GLU A 145 9.02 16.90 11.61
N VAL A 146 8.85 15.97 10.67
CA VAL A 146 9.96 15.15 10.14
C VAL A 146 11.06 15.99 9.50
N LEU A 147 10.69 17.08 8.80
CA LEU A 147 11.67 18.00 8.22
C LEU A 147 12.44 18.79 9.28
N GLN A 148 11.79 19.20 10.37
CA GLN A 148 12.44 19.90 11.48
C GLN A 148 13.42 19.00 12.25
N GLU A 149 13.05 17.74 12.49
CA GLU A 149 13.92 16.74 13.11
C GLU A 149 15.15 16.44 12.24
N SER A 150 14.95 16.31 10.93
CA SER A 150 16.03 16.11 9.95
C SER A 150 17.01 17.30 9.89
N ASN A 151 16.53 18.53 10.08
CA ASN A 151 17.38 19.71 10.11
C ASN A 151 18.14 19.83 11.44
N SER A 152 17.52 19.49 12.56
CA SER A 152 18.14 19.53 13.89
C SER A 152 19.26 18.48 14.02
N SER A 153 19.06 17.28 13.47
CA SER A 153 20.05 16.19 13.45
C SER A 153 21.25 16.47 12.53
N ARG A 154 21.09 17.31 11.50
CA ARG A 154 22.21 17.78 10.64
C ARG A 154 23.00 18.95 11.22
N SER A 155 22.44 19.62 12.24
CA SER A 155 23.03 20.79 12.90
C SER A 155 23.79 20.44 14.19
N SER A 156 23.78 19.16 14.58
CA SER A 156 24.38 18.59 15.80
C SER A 156 25.55 17.70 15.44
#